data_AF-A0A973JT98-F1
#
_entry.id   AF-A0A973JT98-F1
#
_cell.length_a   1.000
_cell.length_b   1.000
_cell.length_c   1.000
_cell.angle_alpha   90.00
_cell.angle_beta   90.00
_cell.angle_gamma   90.00
#
_symmetry.space_group_name_H-M   'P 1'
#
loop_
_entity.id
_entity.type
_entity.pdbx_description
1 polymer ?
#
loop_
_entity_poly.entity_id
_entity_poly.type
_entity_poly.pdbx_seq_one_letter_code
_entity_poly.pdbx_strand_id
1 'polypeptide(L)'
;MKKFKFSLKLPKGRNIQIQISMVLLCLIGLLMIVSASMTTNTSTQSLMNTAFRQFVFILLGYIGYILLARYFKVDYFMKSSGFLSMIMIGLLLIPRLFGPINGAYAWIPIPGFGTIQPSEFAKLGLIIVFAVFLGDNRRRNATFGELIQFPAFYF
;
A
#
# COMPACT_ATOMS: atom_id res chain seq x y z
N MET A 1 -5.99 -22.53 -20.70
CA MET A 1 -6.26 -22.16 -19.29
C MET A 1 -4.94 -22.10 -18.52
N LYS A 2 -4.40 -20.90 -18.22
CA LYS A 2 -3.13 -20.76 -17.47
C LYS A 2 -3.41 -21.07 -15.99
N LYS A 3 -2.94 -22.22 -15.49
CA LYS A 3 -3.03 -22.57 -14.07
C LYS A 3 -2.22 -21.55 -13.26
N PHE A 4 -2.90 -20.66 -12.54
CA PHE A 4 -2.28 -19.83 -11.49
C PHE A 4 -1.75 -20.77 -10.40
N LYS A 5 -0.49 -21.21 -10.53
CA LYS A 5 0.18 -21.94 -9.46
C LYS A 5 0.43 -20.96 -8.31
N PHE A 6 -0.39 -21.05 -7.27
CA PHE A 6 -0.22 -20.35 -5.99
C PHE A 6 0.98 -20.95 -5.24
N SER A 7 2.19 -20.71 -5.76
CA SER A 7 3.42 -21.11 -5.07
C SER A 7 3.87 -19.97 -4.18
N LEU A 8 3.96 -20.19 -2.87
CA LEU A 8 4.50 -19.25 -1.88
C LEU A 8 6.03 -19.05 -1.97
N LYS A 9 6.68 -19.51 -3.06
CA LYS A 9 8.12 -19.33 -3.26
C LYS A 9 8.43 -17.92 -3.77
N LEU A 10 9.13 -17.13 -2.98
CA LEU A 10 9.51 -15.78 -3.38
C LEU A 10 10.44 -15.77 -4.61
N PRO A 11 10.34 -14.76 -5.49
CA PRO A 11 11.12 -14.66 -6.72
C PRO A 11 12.63 -14.59 -6.44
N LYS A 12 13.44 -15.22 -7.31
CA LYS A 12 14.91 -15.21 -7.22
C LYS A 12 15.45 -13.82 -7.57
N GLY A 13 16.35 -13.27 -6.74
CA GLY A 13 16.93 -11.91 -6.87
C GLY A 13 16.71 -10.98 -5.67
N ARG A 14 16.27 -11.52 -4.53
CA ARG A 14 15.83 -10.74 -3.38
C ARG A 14 16.89 -10.61 -2.30
N ASN A 15 17.06 -9.39 -1.79
CA ASN A 15 17.88 -9.11 -0.61
C ASN A 15 17.24 -9.71 0.65
N ILE A 16 17.80 -10.84 1.11
CA ILE A 16 17.31 -11.56 2.29
C ILE A 16 17.41 -10.73 3.57
N GLN A 17 18.43 -9.86 3.67
CA GLN A 17 18.64 -8.98 4.83
C GLN A 17 17.45 -8.04 5.04
N ILE A 18 17.00 -7.33 4.00
CA ILE A 18 15.86 -6.41 4.06
C ILE A 18 14.59 -7.12 4.52
N GLN A 19 14.40 -8.35 4.05
CA GLN A 19 13.25 -9.13 4.46
C GLN A 19 13.28 -9.56 5.92
N ILE A 20 14.43 -10.02 6.40
CA ILE A 20 14.58 -10.41 7.80
C ILE A 20 14.32 -9.18 8.68
N SER A 21 14.88 -8.02 8.32
CA SER A 21 14.63 -6.76 9.01
C SER A 21 13.14 -6.39 9.00
N MET A 22 12.45 -6.51 7.86
CA MET A 22 11.01 -6.23 7.74
C MET A 22 10.17 -7.13 8.65
N VAL A 23 10.40 -8.44 8.63
CA VAL A 23 9.67 -9.40 9.46
C VAL A 23 9.92 -9.13 10.94
N LEU A 24 11.17 -8.86 11.32
CA LEU A 24 11.55 -8.52 12.70
C LEU A 24 10.84 -7.25 13.17
N LEU A 25 10.77 -6.22 12.32
CA LEU A 25 10.08 -4.97 12.63
C LEU A 25 8.57 -5.17 12.79
N CYS A 26 7.95 -6.02 11.96
CA CYS A 26 6.55 -6.42 12.12
C CYS A 26 6.29 -7.17 13.44
N LEU A 27 7.21 -8.05 13.86
CA LEU A 27 7.08 -8.77 15.15
C LEU A 27 7.16 -7.81 16.33
N ILE A 28 8.13 -6.89 16.32
CA ILE A 28 8.25 -5.84 17.34
C ILE A 28 6.98 -4.97 17.36
N GLY A 29 6.47 -4.57 16.19
CA GLY A 29 5.22 -3.82 16.08
C GLY A 29 4.01 -4.56 16.66
N LEU A 30 3.90 -5.87 16.43
CA LEU A 30 2.85 -6.70 17.03
C LEU A 30 2.94 -6.69 18.55
N LEU A 31 4.14 -6.88 19.11
CA LEU A 31 4.35 -6.82 20.57
C LEU A 31 3.94 -5.46 21.15
N MET A 32 4.30 -4.37 20.49
CA MET A 32 3.94 -3.02 20.92
C MET A 32 2.42 -2.79 20.89
N ILE A 33 1.72 -3.29 19.88
CA ILE A 33 0.25 -3.16 19.79
C ILE A 33 -0.43 -3.93 20.91
N VAL A 34 0.03 -5.16 21.19
CA VAL A 34 -0.52 -5.95 22.30
C VAL A 34 -0.28 -5.23 23.63
N SER A 35 0.94 -4.71 23.86
CA SER A 35 1.27 -3.95 25.07
C SER A 35 0.42 -2.69 25.24
N ALA A 36 0.27 -1.87 24.19
CA ALA A 36 -0.56 -0.67 24.25
C ALA A 36 -2.05 -0.99 24.43
N SER A 37 -2.52 -2.09 23.83
CA SER A 37 -3.91 -2.52 23.95
C SER A 37 -4.27 -2.95 25.37
N MET A 38 -3.32 -3.47 26.16
CA MET A 38 -3.54 -3.85 27.57
C MET A 38 -3.98 -2.68 28.44
N THR A 39 -3.59 -1.45 28.09
CA THR A 39 -4.00 -0.25 28.81
C THR A 39 -5.42 0.19 28.47
N THR A 40 -5.89 -0.08 27.24
CA THR A 40 -7.19 0.42 26.74
C THR A 40 -8.31 -0.61 26.85
N ASN A 41 -7.98 -1.91 26.84
CA ASN A 41 -8.95 -3.00 26.82
C ASN A 41 -9.01 -3.70 28.18
N THR A 42 -10.17 -3.65 28.83
CA THR A 42 -10.36 -4.20 30.19
C THR A 42 -10.63 -5.70 30.23
N SER A 43 -10.94 -6.33 29.07
CA SER A 43 -11.21 -7.77 28.98
C SER A 43 -10.15 -8.51 28.17
N THR A 44 -9.70 -9.67 28.68
CA THR A 44 -8.76 -10.58 28.00
C THR A 44 -9.23 -10.97 26.59
N GLN A 45 -10.55 -11.09 26.40
CA GLN A 45 -11.16 -11.41 25.10
C GLN A 45 -10.95 -10.30 24.06
N SER A 46 -11.09 -9.02 24.45
CA SER A 46 -10.89 -7.89 23.54
C SER A 46 -9.41 -7.71 23.14
N LEU A 47 -8.49 -8.03 24.05
CA LEU A 47 -7.05 -8.06 23.77
C LEU A 47 -6.70 -9.13 22.75
N MET A 48 -7.21 -10.34 22.95
CA MET A 48 -6.97 -11.46 22.04
C MET A 48 -7.54 -11.19 20.64
N ASN A 49 -8.72 -10.56 20.56
CA ASN A 49 -9.31 -10.17 19.28
C ASN A 49 -8.49 -9.09 18.55
N THR A 50 -7.93 -8.12 19.28
CA THR A 50 -7.08 -7.06 18.70
C THR A 50 -5.76 -7.65 18.17
N ALA A 51 -5.12 -8.52 18.95
CA ALA A 51 -3.92 -9.23 18.54
C ALA A 51 -4.17 -10.12 17.31
N PHE A 52 -5.28 -10.84 17.29
CA PHE A 52 -5.67 -11.69 16.17
C PHE A 52 -5.92 -10.88 14.90
N ARG A 53 -6.65 -9.77 14.99
CA ARG A 53 -6.85 -8.85 13.86
C ARG A 53 -5.51 -8.35 13.31
N GLN A 54 -4.61 -7.90 14.20
CA GLN A 54 -3.30 -7.40 13.78
C GLN A 54 -2.47 -8.48 13.07
N PHE A 55 -2.51 -9.71 13.58
CA PHE A 55 -1.84 -10.85 12.95
C PHE A 55 -2.41 -11.14 11.56
N VAL A 56 -3.73 -11.14 11.40
CA VAL A 56 -4.41 -11.32 10.10
C VAL A 56 -4.01 -10.22 9.12
N PHE A 57 -3.96 -8.95 9.54
CA PHE A 57 -3.52 -7.85 8.68
C PHE A 57 -2.06 -7.97 8.24
N ILE A 58 -1.15 -8.37 9.14
CA ILE A 58 0.25 -8.64 8.79
C ILE A 58 0.34 -9.77 7.76
N LEU A 59 -0.42 -10.84 7.96
CA LEU A 59 -0.44 -12.00 7.06
C LEU A 59 -1.00 -11.64 5.68
N LEU A 60 -2.13 -10.91 5.62
CA LEU A 60 -2.70 -10.39 4.38
C LEU A 60 -1.72 -9.43 3.67
N GLY A 61 -1.07 -8.53 4.41
CA GLY A 61 -0.05 -7.62 3.87
C GLY A 61 1.14 -8.37 3.29
N TYR A 62 1.62 -9.42 3.96
CA TYR A 62 2.72 -10.24 3.48
C TYR A 62 2.35 -11.03 2.22
N ILE A 63 1.13 -11.58 2.15
CA ILE A 63 0.62 -12.22 0.93
C ILE A 63 0.52 -11.20 -0.22
N GLY A 64 -0.03 -10.01 0.06
CA GLY A 64 -0.12 -8.91 -0.91
C GLY A 64 1.25 -8.50 -1.45
N TYR A 65 2.25 -8.39 -0.58
CA TYR A 65 3.65 -8.14 -0.95
C TYR A 65 4.20 -9.23 -1.90
N ILE A 66 3.99 -10.51 -1.60
CA ILE A 66 4.46 -11.61 -2.47
C ILE A 66 3.79 -11.56 -3.84
N LEU A 67 2.48 -11.31 -3.87
CA LEU A 67 1.71 -11.21 -5.11
C LEU A 67 2.19 -10.04 -5.96
N LEU A 68 2.34 -8.86 -5.37
CA LEU A 68 2.89 -7.69 -6.05
C LEU A 68 4.31 -7.97 -6.56
N ALA A 69 5.21 -8.49 -5.71
CA ALA A 69 6.59 -8.79 -6.12
C ALA A 69 6.70 -9.78 -7.29
N ARG A 70 5.69 -10.64 -7.51
CA ARG A 70 5.69 -11.60 -8.63
C ARG A 70 4.98 -11.10 -9.87
N TYR A 71 3.80 -10.48 -9.70
CA TYR A 71 2.91 -10.15 -10.81
C TYR A 71 3.05 -8.70 -11.27
N PHE A 72 3.65 -7.84 -10.46
CA PHE A 72 3.84 -6.44 -10.79
C PHE A 72 4.92 -6.31 -11.86
N LYS A 73 4.51 -5.90 -13.06
CA LYS A 73 5.41 -5.57 -14.18
C LYS A 73 5.30 -4.08 -14.45
N VAL A 74 6.40 -3.36 -14.24
CA VAL A 74 6.49 -1.90 -14.41
C VAL A 74 6.14 -1.48 -15.84
N ASP A 75 6.46 -2.31 -16.84
CA ASP A 75 6.20 -2.04 -18.26
C ASP A 75 4.71 -1.83 -18.59
N TYR A 76 3.80 -2.53 -17.89
CA TYR A 76 2.35 -2.33 -18.07
C TYR A 76 1.88 -1.00 -17.51
N PHE A 77 2.53 -0.51 -16.45
CA PHE A 77 2.23 0.78 -15.85
C PHE A 77 2.77 1.95 -16.69
N MET A 78 3.94 1.79 -17.30
CA MET A 78 4.51 2.80 -18.20
C MET A 78 3.60 3.11 -19.38
N LYS A 79 2.88 2.11 -19.91
CA LYS A 79 2.00 2.27 -21.08
C LYS A 79 0.62 2.86 -20.75
N SER A 80 0.22 2.90 -19.47
CA SER A 80 -1.09 3.38 -19.01
C SER A 80 -1.01 4.40 -17.88
N SER A 81 0.11 5.12 -17.75
CA SER A 81 0.35 6.10 -16.68
C SER A 81 -0.76 7.14 -16.56
N GLY A 82 -1.27 7.66 -17.68
CA GLY A 82 -2.36 8.65 -17.70
C GLY A 82 -3.70 8.09 -17.20
N PHE A 83 -4.07 6.88 -17.64
CA PHE A 83 -5.34 6.25 -17.24
C PHE A 83 -5.31 5.85 -15.76
N LEU A 84 -4.17 5.34 -15.28
CA LEU A 84 -4.02 4.95 -13.89
C LEU A 84 -4.14 6.14 -12.94
N SER A 85 -3.58 7.27 -13.32
CA SER A 85 -3.60 8.47 -12.49
C SER A 85 -5.01 9.09 -12.39
N MET A 86 -5.77 9.06 -13.49
CA MET A 86 -7.20 9.43 -13.48
C MET A 86 -8.03 8.51 -12.56
N ILE A 87 -7.73 7.21 -12.54
CA ILE A 87 -8.35 6.26 -11.59
C ILE A 87 -7.96 6.60 -10.14
N MET A 88 -6.71 6.98 -9.89
CA MET A 88 -6.26 7.35 -8.55
C MET A 88 -7.00 8.60 -8.04
N ILE A 89 -7.14 9.66 -8.85
CA ILE A 89 -7.96 10.83 -8.48
C ILE A 89 -9.40 10.41 -8.17
N GLY A 90 -10.00 9.58 -9.03
CA GLY A 90 -11.34 9.04 -8.77
C GLY A 90 -11.42 8.36 -7.39
N LEU A 91 -10.42 7.52 -7.07
CA LEU A 91 -10.36 6.79 -5.80
C LEU A 91 -10.18 7.71 -4.57
N LEU A 92 -9.46 8.83 -4.71
CA LEU A 92 -9.30 9.84 -3.65
C LEU A 92 -10.58 10.65 -3.37
N LEU A 93 -11.46 10.81 -4.37
CA LEU A 93 -12.72 11.54 -4.21
C LEU A 93 -13.83 10.68 -3.60
N ILE A 94 -13.80 9.36 -3.80
CA ILE A 94 -14.77 8.41 -3.24
C ILE A 94 -14.93 8.49 -1.70
N PRO A 95 -13.88 8.60 -0.86
CA PRO A 95 -14.06 8.70 0.59
C PRO A 95 -14.81 9.95 1.04
N ARG A 96 -14.97 10.97 0.18
CA ARG A 96 -15.82 12.15 0.45
C ARG A 96 -17.32 11.80 0.47
N LEU A 97 -17.72 10.70 -0.18
CA LEU A 97 -19.09 10.19 -0.19
C LEU A 97 -19.44 9.43 1.09
N PHE A 98 -18.44 9.02 1.87
CA PHE A 98 -18.62 8.34 3.14
C PHE A 98 -18.50 9.34 4.31
N GLY A 99 -19.24 9.07 5.39
CA GLY A 99 -19.22 9.92 6.60
C GLY A 99 -17.81 10.05 7.20
N PRO A 100 -17.51 11.16 7.87
CA PRO A 100 -16.17 11.41 8.41
C PRO A 100 -15.84 10.43 9.55
N ILE A 101 -14.62 9.91 9.56
CA ILE A 101 -14.05 9.20 10.71
C ILE A 101 -13.11 10.16 11.43
N ASN A 102 -13.38 10.46 12.70
CA ASN A 102 -12.64 11.45 13.50
C ASN A 102 -12.52 12.83 12.81
N GLY A 103 -13.57 13.26 12.09
CA GLY A 103 -13.59 14.55 11.38
C GLY A 103 -12.90 14.57 10.00
N ALA A 104 -12.27 13.46 9.57
CA ALA A 104 -11.57 13.37 8.28
C ALA A 104 -12.34 12.49 7.27
N TYR A 105 -12.48 13.00 6.05
CA TYR A 105 -13.11 12.31 4.90
C TYR A 105 -12.07 11.56 4.06
N ALA A 106 -11.32 10.69 4.72
CA ALA A 106 -10.20 9.96 4.09
C ALA A 106 -10.39 8.44 4.07
N TRP A 107 -11.46 7.94 4.69
CA TRP A 107 -11.62 6.53 4.99
C TRP A 107 -12.90 5.98 4.36
N ILE A 108 -12.77 4.84 3.68
CA ILE A 108 -13.89 4.06 3.18
C ILE A 108 -14.12 2.91 4.16
N PRO A 109 -15.20 2.93 4.97
CA PRO A 109 -15.51 1.83 5.87
C PRO A 109 -16.00 0.63 5.07
N ILE A 110 -15.33 -0.51 5.22
CA ILE A 110 -15.76 -1.80 4.66
C ILE A 110 -16.31 -2.65 5.80
N PRO A 111 -17.61 -2.99 5.77
CA PRO A 111 -18.23 -3.78 6.83
C PRO A 111 -17.50 -5.12 6.98
N GLY A 112 -17.04 -5.42 8.20
CA GLY A 112 -16.34 -6.66 8.55
C GLY A 112 -14.83 -6.70 8.30
N PHE A 113 -14.28 -5.86 7.40
CA PHE A 113 -12.85 -5.85 7.06
C PHE A 113 -12.07 -4.65 7.61
N GLY A 114 -12.75 -3.59 8.06
CA GLY A 114 -12.13 -2.40 8.62
C GLY A 114 -12.25 -1.19 7.69
N THR A 115 -11.31 -0.26 7.76
CA THR A 115 -11.33 0.96 6.95
C THR A 115 -10.20 0.93 5.93
N ILE A 116 -10.53 1.18 4.67
CA ILE A 116 -9.52 1.34 3.61
C ILE A 116 -9.24 2.83 3.42
N GLN A 117 -7.96 3.16 3.28
CA GLN A 117 -7.50 4.52 3.01
C GLN A 117 -7.01 4.65 1.55
N PRO A 118 -7.79 5.27 0.66
CA PRO A 118 -7.40 5.50 -0.74
C PRO A 118 -6.06 6.20 -0.93
N SER A 119 -5.67 7.09 -0.01
CA SER A 119 -4.41 7.82 -0.11
C SER A 119 -3.16 6.94 0.03
N GLU A 120 -3.27 5.73 0.57
CA GLU A 120 -2.16 4.77 0.57
C GLU A 120 -1.86 4.28 -0.86
N PHE A 121 -2.90 3.99 -1.64
CA PHE A 121 -2.76 3.61 -3.05
C PHE A 121 -2.27 4.78 -3.90
N ALA A 122 -2.75 6.00 -3.62
CA ALA A 122 -2.30 7.20 -4.29
C ALA A 122 -0.79 7.45 -4.15
N LYS A 123 -0.22 7.23 -2.96
CA LYS A 123 1.22 7.35 -2.71
C LYS A 123 2.04 6.39 -3.59
N LEU A 124 1.59 5.16 -3.74
CA LEU A 124 2.25 4.19 -4.62
C LEU A 124 2.16 4.61 -6.09
N GLY A 125 0.98 5.08 -6.54
CA GLY A 125 0.79 5.62 -7.88
C GLY A 125 1.72 6.79 -8.18
N LEU A 126 1.83 7.73 -7.24
CA LEU A 126 2.73 8.89 -7.33
C LEU A 126 4.19 8.46 -7.51
N ILE A 127 4.67 7.53 -6.68
CA ILE A 127 6.05 7.02 -6.78
C ILE A 127 6.31 6.43 -8.17
N ILE A 128 5.36 5.69 -8.74
CA ILE A 128 5.53 5.08 -10.06
C ILE A 128 5.52 6.14 -11.16
N VAL A 129 4.62 7.12 -11.10
CA VAL A 129 4.59 8.25 -12.06
C VAL A 129 5.93 9.00 -12.04
N PHE A 130 6.45 9.30 -10.84
CA PHE A 130 7.77 9.92 -10.70
C PHE A 130 8.89 9.02 -11.23
N ALA A 131 8.87 7.73 -10.93
CA ALA A 131 9.90 6.79 -11.40
C ALA A 131 9.93 6.70 -12.94
N VAL A 132 8.77 6.68 -13.60
CA VAL A 132 8.66 6.70 -15.07
C VAL A 132 9.13 8.03 -15.64
N PHE A 133 8.76 9.15 -15.00
CA PHE A 133 9.17 10.48 -15.44
C PHE A 133 10.69 10.69 -15.36
N LEU A 134 11.31 10.34 -14.23
CA LEU A 134 12.76 10.48 -14.04
C LEU A 134 13.56 9.42 -14.82
N GLY A 135 12.99 8.23 -15.03
CA GLY A 135 13.62 7.14 -15.77
C GLY A 135 13.64 7.34 -17.29
N ASP A 136 12.85 8.27 -17.82
CA ASP A 136 12.87 8.59 -19.24
C ASP A 136 14.10 9.46 -19.58
N ASN A 137 15.16 8.79 -20.02
CA ASN A 137 16.44 9.39 -20.42
C ASN A 137 16.33 10.49 -21.47
N ARG A 138 15.18 10.61 -22.17
CA ARG A 138 14.91 11.66 -23.15
C ARG A 138 14.74 13.05 -22.51
N ARG A 139 14.53 13.13 -21.19
CA ARG A 139 14.28 14.38 -20.44
C ARG A 139 15.33 14.67 -19.35
N ARG A 140 16.59 14.34 -19.61
CA ARG A 140 17.71 14.45 -18.67
C ARG A 140 17.99 15.89 -18.15
N ASN A 141 17.41 16.92 -18.80
CA ASN A 141 17.49 18.33 -18.38
C ASN A 141 16.12 18.89 -17.94
N ALA A 142 15.30 18.09 -17.24
CA ALA A 142 14.05 18.60 -16.67
C ALA A 142 14.34 19.63 -15.57
N THR A 143 13.76 20.82 -15.68
CA THR A 143 13.95 21.90 -14.70
C THR A 143 13.15 21.58 -13.43
N PHE A 144 13.56 22.08 -12.25
CA PHE A 144 12.85 21.86 -10.97
C PHE A 144 11.34 22.19 -11.05
N GLY A 145 10.96 23.17 -11.88
CA GLY A 145 9.56 23.51 -12.13
C GLY A 145 8.79 22.45 -12.92
N GLU A 146 9.42 21.81 -13.91
CA GLU A 146 8.81 20.73 -14.70
C GLU A 146 8.64 19.46 -13.85
N LEU A 147 9.59 19.18 -12.95
CA LEU A 147 9.52 18.07 -11.99
C LEU A 147 8.31 18.15 -11.06
N ILE A 148 7.80 19.34 -10.75
CA ILE A 148 6.63 19.54 -9.91
C ILE A 148 5.34 19.58 -10.75
N GLN A 149 5.39 20.20 -11.93
CA GLN A 149 4.21 20.38 -12.78
C GLN A 149 3.76 19.07 -13.45
N PHE A 150 4.66 18.24 -13.97
CA PHE A 150 4.28 17.04 -14.72
C PHE A 150 3.57 15.94 -13.91
N PRO A 151 3.99 15.59 -12.68
CA PRO A 151 3.22 14.70 -11.82
C PRO A 151 1.85 15.28 -11.50
N ALA A 152 1.75 16.59 -11.27
CA ALA A 152 0.49 17.27 -10.98
C ALA A 152 -0.47 17.34 -12.19
N PHE A 153 0.03 17.33 -13.43
CA PHE A 153 -0.78 17.25 -14.66
C PHE A 153 -1.15 15.82 -15.04
N TYR A 154 -0.36 14.84 -14.59
CA TYR A 154 -0.72 13.43 -14.77
C TYR A 154 -1.65 12.94 -13.68
N PHE A 155 -1.60 13.47 -12.45
CA PHE A 155 -2.70 13.36 -11.48
C PHE A 155 -3.96 14.00 -12.06
#